data_AF-A0A1F3E994-F1
#
_entry.id   AF-A0A1F3E994-F1
#
_cell.length_a   1.000
_cell.length_b   1.000
_cell.length_c   1.000
_cell.angle_alpha   90.00
_cell.angle_beta   90.00
_cell.angle_gamma   90.00
#
_symmetry.space_group_name_H-M   'P 1'
#
loop_
_entity.id
_entity.type
_entity.pdbx_description
1 polymer ?
#
loop_
_entity_poly.entity_id
_entity_poly.type
_entity_poly.pdbx_seq_one_letter_code
_entity_poly.pdbx_strand_id
1 'polypeptide(L)' 'MKGKNQILMAIEDMLKIHVGETTPDGNFSLLQTNCLGFCHKAPAMLVNNEVYTDLTPEKVREILSSYLKRQKEEMV' A
#
# COMPACT_ATOMS: atom_id res chain seq x y z
N MET A 1 -15.55 -10.05 -3.42
CA MET A 1 -14.51 -9.29 -2.69
C MET A 1 -14.83 -7.80 -2.82
N LYS A 2 -15.60 -7.20 -1.89
CA LYS A 2 -15.95 -5.77 -1.92
C LYS A 2 -14.90 -5.02 -1.11
N GLY A 3 -14.10 -4.14 -1.73
CA GLY A 3 -13.12 -3.29 -1.03
C GLY A 3 -11.69 -3.34 -1.58
N LYS A 4 -11.20 -4.52 -2.01
CA LYS A 4 -9.84 -4.68 -2.56
C LYS A 4 -9.56 -3.72 -3.72
N ASN A 5 -10.49 -3.63 -4.67
CA ASN A 5 -10.30 -2.83 -5.88
C ASN A 5 -10.21 -1.33 -5.60
N GLN A 6 -10.93 -0.82 -4.59
CA GLN A 6 -10.88 0.61 -4.25
C GLN A 6 -9.53 0.99 -3.64
N ILE A 7 -8.99 0.11 -2.79
CA ILE A 7 -7.66 0.28 -2.21
C ILE A 7 -6.59 0.19 -3.30
N LEU A 8 -6.66 -0.82 -4.17
CA LEU A 8 -5.75 -0.96 -5.30
C LEU A 8 -5.72 0.31 -6.15
N MET A 9 -6.90 0.77 -6.61
CA MET A 9 -7.00 1.96 -7.45
C MET A 9 -6.43 3.22 -6.76
N ALA A 10 -6.62 3.36 -5.43
CA ALA A 10 -6.06 4.48 -4.69
C ALA A 10 -4.52 4.44 -4.65
N ILE A 11 -3.93 3.25 -4.52
CA ILE A 11 -2.47 3.07 -4.54
C ILE A 11 -1.93 3.30 -5.95
N GLU A 12 -2.56 2.70 -6.96
CA GLU A 12 -2.18 2.88 -8.36
C GLU A 12 -2.26 4.34 -8.79
N ASP A 13 -3.29 5.09 -8.35
CA ASP A 13 -3.42 6.51 -8.66
C ASP A 13 -2.37 7.39 -7.95
N MET A 14 -2.03 7.07 -6.70
CA MET A 14 -1.01 7.81 -5.95
C MET A 14 0.40 7.55 -6.46
N LEU A 15 0.76 6.28 -6.65
CA LEU A 15 2.11 5.87 -7.01
C LEU A 15 2.33 5.83 -8.53
N LYS A 16 1.25 5.96 -9.31
CA LYS A 16 1.26 5.88 -10.79
C LYS A 16 1.94 4.62 -11.32
N ILE A 17 1.74 3.50 -10.62
CA ILE A 17 2.25 2.17 -10.97
C ILE A 17 1.11 1.15 -10.97
N HIS A 18 1.32 0.01 -11.62
CA HIS A 18 0.40 -1.12 -11.56
C HIS A 18 0.85 -2.23 -10.61
N VAL A 19 -0.06 -3.17 -10.36
CA VAL A 19 0.26 -4.39 -9.62
C VAL A 19 1.35 -5.18 -10.33
N GLY A 20 2.43 -5.47 -9.60
CA GLY A 20 3.62 -6.13 -10.09
C GLY A 20 4.76 -5.17 -10.41
N GLU A 21 4.52 -3.86 -10.35
CA GLU A 21 5.52 -2.85 -10.68
C GLU A 21 6.10 -2.17 -9.42
N THR A 22 7.25 -1.55 -9.63
CA THR A 22 7.98 -0.75 -8.64
C THR A 22 8.01 0.68 -9.12
N THR A 23 7.80 1.63 -8.21
CA THR A 23 7.91 3.07 -8.51
C THR A 23 9.28 3.40 -9.09
N PRO A 24 9.38 4.34 -10.04
CA PRO A 24 10.66 4.75 -10.63
C PRO A 24 11.66 5.29 -9.60
N ASP A 25 11.17 5.83 -8.48
CA ASP A 25 12.00 6.26 -7.35
C ASP A 25 12.63 5.10 -6.55
N GLY A 26 12.26 3.84 -6.83
CA GLY A 26 12.72 2.67 -6.10
C GLY A 26 12.16 2.51 -4.69
N ASN A 27 11.28 3.42 -4.25
CA ASN A 27 10.81 3.51 -2.87
C ASN A 27 9.64 2.56 -2.54
N PHE A 28 8.76 2.27 -3.51
CA PHE A 28 7.59 1.42 -3.30
C PHE A 28 7.44 0.37 -4.39
N SER A 29 7.08 -0.85 -3.99
CA SER A 29 6.72 -1.94 -4.91
C SER A 29 5.30 -2.41 -4.63
N LEU A 30 4.43 -2.38 -5.63
CA LEU A 30 3.05 -2.83 -5.50
C LEU A 30 2.96 -4.31 -5.87
N LEU A 31 2.89 -5.19 -4.89
CA LEU A 31 2.78 -6.63 -5.13
C LEU A 31 1.44 -7.16 -4.63
N GLN A 32 0.73 -7.91 -5.48
CA GLN A 32 -0.48 -8.62 -5.07
C GLN A 32 -0.11 -10.03 -4.60
N THR A 33 -0.47 -10.34 -3.36
CA THR A 33 -0.44 -11.70 -2.83
C THR A 33 -1.86 -12.21 -2.60
N ASN A 34 -2.07 -13.52 -2.82
CA ASN A 34 -3.39 -14.13 -2.75
C ASN A 34 -3.89 -14.36 -1.32
N CYS A 35 -2.98 -14.64 -0.38
CA CYS A 35 -3.35 -14.88 1.01
C CYS A 35 -2.23 -14.41 1.95
N LEU A 36 -2.58 -13.46 2.82
CA LEU A 36 -1.74 -13.05 3.96
C LEU A 36 -2.18 -13.73 5.27
N GLY A 37 -3.18 -14.62 5.23
CA GLY A 37 -3.80 -15.20 6.44
C GLY A 37 -4.81 -14.29 7.14
N PHE A 38 -4.99 -13.05 6.67
CA PHE A 38 -5.92 -12.06 7.23
C PHE A 38 -7.27 -11.98 6.50
N CYS A 39 -7.76 -13.09 5.95
CA CYS A 39 -9.03 -13.13 5.19
C CYS A 39 -10.24 -12.64 6.00
N HIS A 40 -10.16 -12.73 7.33
CA HIS A 40 -11.18 -12.30 8.29
C HIS A 40 -11.20 -10.77 8.52
N LYS A 41 -10.15 -10.03 8.12
CA LYS A 41 -10.04 -8.57 8.24
C LYS A 41 -9.61 -7.91 6.91
N ALA A 42 -10.08 -8.45 5.80
CA ALA A 42 -9.88 -7.83 4.50
C ALA A 42 -10.65 -6.49 4.40
N PRO A 43 -10.13 -5.47 3.69
CA PRO A 43 -8.86 -5.42 2.98
C PRO A 43 -7.65 -5.24 3.91
N ALA A 44 -6.55 -5.93 3.58
CA ALA A 44 -5.29 -5.88 4.32
C ALA A 44 -4.11 -5.58 3.37
N MET A 45 -3.10 -4.88 3.89
CA MET A 45 -1.87 -4.49 3.19
C MET A 45 -0.68 -4.71 4.12
N LEU A 46 0.46 -5.08 3.54
CA LEU A 46 1.72 -5.20 4.26
C LEU A 46 2.69 -4.16 3.70
N VAL A 47 3.27 -3.33 4.56
CA VAL A 47 4.30 -2.34 4.16
C VAL A 47 5.50 -2.51 5.09
N ASN A 48 6.69 -2.79 4.55
CA ASN A 48 7.94 -2.93 5.33
C ASN A 48 7.80 -3.76 6.63
N ASN A 49 7.09 -4.90 6.59
CA ASN A 49 6.73 -5.77 7.73
C ASN A 49 5.56 -5.35 8.64
N GLU A 50 4.92 -4.21 8.44
CA GLU A 50 3.72 -3.81 9.19
C GLU A 50 2.44 -4.24 8.45
N VAL A 51 1.58 -5.00 9.14
CA VAL A 51 0.28 -5.43 8.61
C VAL A 51 -0.78 -4.40 8.97
N TYR A 52 -1.37 -3.79 7.96
CA TYR A 52 -2.54 -2.93 8.10
C TYR A 52 -3.78 -3.70 7.67
N THR A 53 -4.82 -3.67 8.51
CA THR A 53 -6.14 -4.27 8.24
C THR A 53 -7.22 -3.20 8.32
N ASP A 54 -8.42 -3.49 7.81
CA ASP A 54 -9.54 -2.53 7.80
C ASP A 54 -9.18 -1.22 7.08
N LEU A 55 -8.58 -1.38 5.90
CA LEU A 55 -8.07 -0.29 5.08
C LEU A 55 -9.19 0.41 4.32
N THR A 56 -9.12 1.74 4.31
CA THR A 56 -9.93 2.63 3.47
C THR A 56 -9.02 3.39 2.51
N PRO A 57 -9.53 3.89 1.37
CA PRO A 57 -8.73 4.66 0.42
C PRO A 57 -8.04 5.86 1.07
N GLU A 58 -8.69 6.49 2.05
CA GLU A 58 -8.16 7.61 2.82
C GLU A 58 -7.01 7.18 3.72
N LYS A 59 -7.18 6.12 4.54
CA LYS A 59 -6.10 5.58 5.38
C LYS A 59 -4.87 5.20 4.57
N VAL A 60 -5.06 4.58 3.40
CA VAL A 60 -3.94 4.17 2.55
C VAL A 60 -3.17 5.39 2.03
N ARG A 61 -3.88 6.47 1.68
CA ARG A 61 -3.24 7.75 1.30
C ARG A 61 -2.43 8.34 2.44
N GLU A 62 -2.96 8.32 3.66
CA GLU A 62 -2.25 8.80 4.84
C GLU A 62 -1.01 7.94 5.15
N ILE A 63 -1.15 6.62 5.12
CA ILE A 63 -0.05 5.67 5.36
C ILE A 63 1.08 5.90 4.35
N LEU A 64 0.76 5.92 3.05
CA LEU A 64 1.75 6.17 1.99
C LEU A 64 2.44 7.53 2.16
N SER A 65 1.67 8.58 2.47
CA SER A 65 2.22 9.92 2.70
C SER A 65 3.16 9.96 3.91
N SER A 66 2.85 9.22 4.97
CA SER A 66 3.68 9.10 6.17
C SER A 66 5.00 8.36 5.85
N TYR A 67 4.95 7.29 5.06
CA TYR A 67 6.16 6.60 4.60
C TYR A 67 7.02 7.46 3.67
N LEU A 68 6.40 8.20 2.74
CA LEU A 68 7.11 9.15 1.87
C LEU A 68 7.84 10.24 2.68
N LYS A 69 7.25 10.73 3.78
CA LYS A 69 7.91 11.66 4.70
C LYS A 69 9.06 11.01 5.45
N ARG A 70 8.85 9.83 6.06
CA ARG A 70 9.88 9.11 6.84
C ARG A 70 11.10 8.76 5.99
N GLN A 71 10.91 8.31 4.75
CA GLN A 71 12.00 8.03 3.81
C GLN A 71 12.86 9.28 3.54
N LYS A 72 12.25 10.47 3.52
CA LYS A 72 12.95 11.73 3.30
C LYS A 72 13.76 12.17 4.52
N GLU A 73 13.36 11.79 5.73
CA GLU A 73 14.07 12.06 6.98
C GLU A 73 15.25 11.11 7.23
N GLU A 74 15.16 9.84 6.82
CA GLU A 74 16.26 8.86 6.93
C GLU A 74 17.43 9.13 5.97
N MET A 75 17.24 10.00 4.98
CA MET A 75 18.24 10.33 3.96
C MET A 75 18.98 11.66 4.24
N VAL A 76 18.83 12.23 5.45
CA VAL A 76 19.52 13.44 5.94
C VAL A 76 20.60 13.08 6.94
#